data_AF-A0A2V6GAI1-F1
#
_entry.id   AF-A0A2V6GAI1-F1
#
_cell.length_a   1.000
_cell.length_b   1.000
_cell.length_c   1.000
_cell.angle_alpha   90.00
_cell.angle_beta   90.00
_cell.angle_gamma   90.00
#
_symmetry.space_group_name_H-M   'P 1'
#
loop_
_entity.id
_entity.type
_entity.pdbx_description
1 polymer ?
#
loop_
_entity_poly.entity_id
_entity_poly.type
_entity_poly.pdbx_seq_one_letter_code
_entity_poly.pdbx_strand_id
1 'polypeptide(L)'
;MELPPPAAERLVNQRYRTNIEVVTTPSNPPAAVVYLTGDLPATAKPTSTAMAEMPQKNILFSPDLIVVRVGTAVEFPNLDDTYHNVFSYSKT
;
A
#
# COMPACT_ATOMS: atom_id res chain seq x y z
N MET A 1 -15.97 14.86 12.81
CA MET A 1 -16.14 13.52 12.23
C MET A 1 -15.01 12.68 12.76
N GLU A 2 -15.32 11.64 13.52
CA GLU A 2 -14.33 10.71 14.07
C GLU A 2 -14.08 9.60 13.05
N LEU A 3 -12.82 9.24 12.82
CA LEU A 3 -12.51 8.13 11.94
C LEU A 3 -13.07 6.84 12.55
N PRO A 4 -13.62 5.93 11.75
CA PRO A 4 -14.08 4.64 12.27
C PRO A 4 -12.91 3.95 13.00
N PRO A 5 -13.19 3.24 14.11
CA PRO A 5 -12.16 2.52 14.82
C PRO A 5 -11.41 1.58 13.85
N PRO A 6 -10.09 1.43 13.99
CA PRO A 6 -9.31 0.58 13.09
C PRO A 6 -9.93 -0.81 13.05
N ALA A 7 -10.32 -1.28 11.85
CA ALA A 7 -10.75 -2.66 11.69
C ALA A 7 -9.53 -3.53 11.98
N ALA A 8 -9.50 -4.13 13.18
CA ALA A 8 -8.35 -4.87 13.71
C ALA A 8 -8.04 -6.17 12.96
N GLU A 9 -8.84 -6.54 11.96
CA GLU A 9 -8.63 -7.75 11.20
C GLU A 9 -8.35 -7.41 9.74
N ARG A 10 -7.16 -6.88 9.49
CA ARG A 10 -6.51 -7.17 8.21
C ARG A 10 -6.37 -8.69 8.21
N LEU A 11 -7.25 -9.40 7.50
CA LEU A 11 -7.22 -10.86 7.41
C LEU A 11 -5.82 -11.24 6.91
N VAL A 12 -4.92 -11.61 7.82
CA VAL A 12 -3.57 -12.03 7.48
C VAL A 12 -3.74 -13.35 6.76
N ASN A 13 -3.70 -13.30 5.43
CA ASN A 13 -3.90 -14.45 4.57
C ASN A 13 -2.95 -15.58 5.01
N GLN A 14 -3.53 -16.70 5.48
CA GLN A 14 -2.78 -17.80 6.09
C GLN A 14 -1.76 -18.46 5.14
N ARG A 15 -1.94 -18.28 3.82
CA ARG A 15 -1.12 -18.91 2.76
C ARG A 15 0.31 -18.39 2.65
N TYR A 16 0.60 -17.18 3.13
CA TYR A 16 1.94 -16.59 3.12
C TYR A 16 2.37 -16.12 4.52
N ARG A 17 1.91 -16.85 5.57
CA ARG A 17 2.39 -16.58 6.92
C ARG A 17 3.90 -16.74 6.95
N THR A 18 4.60 -15.66 7.26
CA THR A 18 5.97 -15.72 7.74
C THR A 18 5.90 -16.18 9.19
N ASN A 19 6.63 -17.24 9.56
CA ASN A 19 6.73 -17.70 10.96
C ASN A 19 7.60 -16.77 11.82
N ILE A 20 7.68 -15.50 11.45
CA ILE A 20 8.49 -14.51 12.14
C ILE A 20 7.53 -13.75 13.03
N GLU A 21 7.69 -13.86 14.36
CA GLU A 21 7.13 -12.91 15.31
C GLU A 21 7.80 -11.55 15.10
N VAL A 22 7.41 -10.85 14.03
CA VAL A 22 7.72 -9.45 13.86
C VAL A 22 6.68 -8.69 14.65
N VAL A 23 7.12 -7.97 15.68
CA VAL A 23 6.30 -6.94 16.30
C VAL A 23 5.97 -5.92 15.20
N THR A 24 4.77 -6.01 14.66
CA THR A 24 4.24 -5.01 13.72
C THR A 24 3.78 -3.81 14.54
N THR A 25 4.69 -3.03 15.09
CA THR A 25 4.33 -1.66 15.46
C THR A 25 3.95 -0.96 14.16
N PRO A 26 2.70 -0.48 14.00
CA PRO A 26 2.36 0.36 12.86
C PRO A 26 3.30 1.56 12.92
N SER A 27 4.23 1.66 11.96
CA SER A 27 5.10 2.82 11.85
C SER A 27 4.33 4.07 11.41
N ASN A 28 3.12 3.87 10.88
CA ASN A 28 2.27 4.91 10.37
C ASN A 28 1.06 5.18 11.29
N PRO A 29 0.65 6.46 11.41
CA PRO A 29 -0.63 6.79 12.03
C PRO A 29 -1.77 6.13 11.24
N PRO A 30 -2.95 5.90 11.86
CA PRO A 30 -4.12 5.43 11.14
C PRO A 30 -4.39 6.29 9.90
N ALA A 31 -4.38 5.65 8.73
CA ALA A 31 -4.57 6.33 7.45
C ALA A 31 -5.98 6.08 6.90
N ALA A 32 -6.54 7.09 6.23
CA ALA A 32 -7.81 6.99 5.50
C ALA A 32 -7.62 7.45 4.06
N VAL A 33 -8.22 6.74 3.11
CA VAL A 33 -8.25 7.14 1.69
C VAL A 33 -9.59 7.81 1.43
N VAL A 34 -9.54 9.05 0.92
CA VAL A 34 -10.72 9.77 0.44
C VAL A 34 -10.63 9.85 -1.08
N TYR A 35 -11.68 9.40 -1.76
CA TYR A 35 -11.81 9.48 -3.20
C TYR A 35 -13.18 10.03 -3.57
N LEU A 36 -13.25 10.71 -4.72
CA LEU A 36 -14.49 11.22 -5.28
C LEU A 36 -14.94 10.31 -6.42
N THR A 37 -16.24 10.12 -6.56
CA THR A 37 -16.87 9.33 -7.62
C THR A 37 -17.83 10.18 -8.43
N GLY A 38 -17.96 9.93 -9.74
CA GLY A 38 -18.92 10.58 -10.63
C GLY A 38 -18.27 11.18 -11.87
N ASP A 39 -19.09 11.76 -12.74
CA ASP A 39 -18.65 12.49 -13.95
C ASP A 39 -18.05 13.84 -13.55
N LEU A 40 -16.84 13.78 -13.01
CA LEU A 40 -16.06 14.96 -12.70
C LEU A 40 -15.38 15.44 -13.97
N PRO A 41 -15.45 16.74 -14.32
CA PRO A 41 -14.66 17.26 -15.42
C PRO A 41 -13.20 16.90 -15.15
N ALA A 42 -12.54 16.28 -16.13
CA ALA A 42 -11.15 15.86 -16.09
C ALA A 42 -10.23 17.08 -15.98
N THR A 43 -10.27 17.74 -14.83
CA THR A 43 -9.49 18.92 -14.51
C THR A 43 -8.12 18.40 -14.12
N ALA A 44 -7.18 18.61 -15.04
CA ALA A 44 -5.80 18.17 -15.04
C ALA A 44 -5.60 16.65 -15.24
N LYS A 45 -5.16 16.31 -16.46
CA LYS A 45 -4.24 15.18 -16.68
C LYS A 45 -3.18 15.29 -15.58
N PRO A 46 -2.98 14.26 -14.74
CA PRO A 46 -1.99 14.36 -13.67
C PRO A 46 -0.66 14.75 -14.31
N THR A 47 -0.15 15.92 -13.95
CA THR A 47 1.09 16.50 -14.52
C THR A 47 2.30 15.62 -14.20
N SER A 48 2.14 14.66 -13.30
CA SER A 48 3.17 13.75 -12.92
C SER A 48 2.79 12.32 -13.32
N THR A 49 3.52 11.79 -14.28
CA THR A 49 3.95 10.38 -14.30
C THR A 49 4.90 10.10 -13.12
N ALA A 50 4.63 10.64 -11.93
CA ALA A 50 5.40 10.32 -10.74
C ALA A 50 5.18 8.84 -10.53
N MET A 51 6.24 8.09 -10.78
CA MET A 51 6.34 6.71 -10.36
C MET A 51 6.20 6.73 -8.85
N ALA A 52 5.20 6.02 -8.34
CA ALA A 52 5.03 5.87 -6.91
C ALA A 52 6.01 4.79 -6.43
N GLU A 53 6.70 5.02 -5.32
CA GLU A 53 7.61 4.03 -4.75
C GLU A 53 7.05 3.50 -3.44
N MET A 54 7.21 2.20 -3.22
CA MET A 54 6.96 1.51 -1.96
C MET A 54 8.17 0.64 -1.63
N PRO A 55 9.27 1.23 -1.13
CA PRO A 55 10.46 0.47 -0.78
C PRO A 55 10.19 -0.52 0.34
N GLN A 56 10.90 -1.64 0.29
CA GLN A 56 10.93 -2.64 1.35
C GLN A 56 12.24 -2.57 2.11
N LYS A 57 12.17 -2.47 3.44
CA LYS A 57 13.32 -2.51 4.34
C LYS A 57 12.93 -3.17 5.65
N ASN A 58 13.84 -3.92 6.26
CA ASN A 58 13.60 -4.70 7.47
C ASN A 58 12.37 -5.61 7.33
N ILE A 59 12.18 -6.24 6.16
CA ILE A 59 11.03 -7.12 5.86
C ILE A 59 9.67 -6.36 5.82
N LEU A 60 9.68 -5.01 5.78
CA LEU A 60 8.47 -4.19 5.78
C LEU A 60 8.44 -3.22 4.60
N PHE A 61 7.27 -3.08 3.98
CA PHE A 61 7.01 -1.98 3.04
C PHE A 61 6.75 -0.68 3.79
N SER A 62 7.30 0.43 3.30
CA SER A 62 7.06 1.76 3.86
C SER A 62 6.94 2.81 2.75
N PRO A 63 5.83 3.57 2.66
CA PRO A 63 4.67 3.50 3.55
C PRO A 63 3.85 2.22 3.36
N ASP A 64 3.03 1.86 4.34
CA ASP A 64 2.13 0.70 4.29
C ASP A 64 0.89 0.92 3.38
N LEU A 65 0.66 2.16 2.95
CA LEU A 65 -0.42 2.57 2.06
C LEU A 65 0.05 3.68 1.11
N ILE A 66 -0.23 3.50 -0.18
CA ILE A 66 -0.10 4.55 -1.22
C ILE A 66 -1.41 4.67 -1.99
N VAL A 67 -1.74 5.89 -2.42
CA VAL A 67 -2.91 6.17 -3.25
C VAL A 67 -2.43 6.51 -4.66
N VAL A 68 -2.92 5.77 -5.64
CA VAL A 68 -2.51 5.91 -7.04
C VAL A 68 -3.72 6.05 -7.96
N ARG A 69 -3.52 6.63 -9.15
CA ARG A 69 -4.55 6.71 -10.19
C ARG A 69 -4.41 5.53 -11.15
N VAL A 70 -5.47 5.26 -11.91
CA VAL A 70 -5.41 4.25 -12.99
C VAL A 70 -4.31 4.63 -13.98
N GLY A 71 -3.46 3.66 -14.32
CA GLY A 71 -2.30 3.84 -15.20
C GLY A 71 -1.03 4.32 -14.50
N THR A 72 -1.05 4.60 -13.19
CA THR A 72 0.17 4.88 -12.43
C THR A 72 1.01 3.62 -12.26
N ALA A 73 2.29 3.67 -12.64
CA ALA A 73 3.26 2.63 -12.31
C ALA A 73 3.72 2.76 -10.85
N VAL A 74 3.90 1.62 -10.19
CA VAL A 74 4.41 1.54 -8.83
C VAL A 74 5.68 0.70 -8.81
N GLU A 75 6.75 1.24 -8.23
CA GLU A 75 7.99 0.52 -7.98
C GLU A 75 8.05 0.01 -6.54
N PHE A 76 8.64 -1.17 -6.37
CA PHE A 76 8.86 -1.78 -5.06
C PHE A 76 10.35 -2.08 -4.86
N PRO A 77 11.20 -1.05 -4.61
CA PRO A 77 12.63 -1.26 -4.40
C PRO A 77 12.90 -2.16 -3.20
N ASN A 78 13.75 -3.17 -3.39
CA ASN A 78 14.26 -3.97 -2.28
C ASN A 78 15.51 -3.30 -1.69
N LEU A 79 15.44 -2.87 -0.42
CA LEU A 79 16.57 -2.27 0.32
C LEU A 79 17.14 -3.21 1.38
N ASP A 80 16.75 -4.49 1.36
CA ASP A 80 17.27 -5.55 2.20
C ASP A 80 18.21 -6.46 1.39
N ASP A 81 19.13 -7.14 2.09
CA ASP A 81 20.00 -8.17 1.48
C ASP A 81 19.26 -9.49 1.22
N THR A 82 18.02 -9.59 1.69
CA THR A 82 17.16 -10.76 1.49
C THR A 82 16.32 -10.57 0.22
N TYR A 83 16.08 -11.65 -0.52
CA TYR A 83 15.23 -11.60 -1.71
C TYR A 83 13.74 -11.53 -1.35
N HIS A 84 13.01 -10.66 -2.05
CA HIS A 84 11.59 -10.44 -1.85
C HIS A 84 10.83 -10.44 -3.19
N ASN A 85 9.54 -10.74 -3.13
CA ASN A 85 8.62 -10.73 -4.27
C ASN A 85 7.32 -10.04 -3.87
N VAL A 86 6.68 -9.38 -4.84
CA VAL A 86 5.36 -8.79 -4.68
C VAL A 86 4.35 -9.66 -5.42
N PHE A 87 3.29 -10.09 -4.73
CA PHE A 87 2.23 -10.93 -5.30
C PHE A 87 0.87 -10.30 -5.08
N SER A 88 -0.04 -10.46 -6.06
CA SER A 88 -1.43 -10.04 -5.96
C SER A 88 -2.39 -11.22 -6.11
N TYR A 89 -3.51 -11.16 -5.39
CA TYR A 89 -4.65 -12.08 -5.55
C TYR A 89 -5.73 -11.53 -6.49
N SER A 90 -5.49 -10.38 -7.12
CA SER A 90 -6.42 -9.81 -8.10
C SER A 90 -6.74 -10.85 -9.16
N LYS A 91 -8.03 -11.06 -9.41
CA LYS A 91 -8.46 -11.78 -10.60
C LYS A 91 -8.24 -10.88 -11.82
N THR A 92 -7.93 -11.49 -12.95
CA THR A 92 -8.05 -10.87 -14.27
C THR A 92 -9.50 -10.68 -14.65
#